data_AF-A0A174HPY5-F1
#
_entry.id   AF-A0A174HPY5-F1
#
_cell.length_a   1.000
_cell.length_b   1.000
_cell.length_c   1.000
_cell.angle_alpha   90.00
_cell.angle_beta   90.00
_cell.angle_gamma   90.00
#
_symmetry.space_group_name_H-M   'P 1'
#
loop_
_entity.id
_entity.type
_entity.pdbx_description
1 polymer ?
#
loop_
_entity_poly.entity_id
_entity_poly.type
_entity_poly.pdbx_seq_one_letter_code
_entity_poly.pdbx_strand_id
1 'polypeptide(L)' 'MYYEDEQDTDIIGCLCTLLTPYKGHTEGEVMGDYGNEIVVRLTNGKEVVEYRDEVLIYD' A
#
# COMPACT_ATOMS: atom_id res chain seq x y z
N MET A 1 20.60 8.22 -24.35
CA MET A 1 20.51 7.07 -23.44
C MET A 1 19.25 7.32 -22.63
N TYR A 2 18.11 6.83 -23.10
CA TYR A 2 16.87 6.88 -22.33
C TYR A 2 17.07 5.85 -21.21
N TYR A 3 17.34 6.33 -20.00
CA TYR A 3 17.09 5.50 -18.84
C TYR A 3 15.57 5.33 -18.84
N GLU A 4 15.11 4.13 -19.17
CA GLU A 4 13.81 3.67 -18.71
C GLU A 4 13.94 3.67 -17.19
N ASP A 5 13.65 4.82 -16.56
CA ASP A 5 13.36 4.86 -15.14
C ASP A 5 12.25 3.83 -14.97
N GLU A 6 12.63 2.73 -14.33
CA GLU A 6 11.74 1.67 -13.88
C GLU A 6 10.50 2.37 -13.37
N GLN A 7 9.33 1.97 -13.87
CA GLN A 7 8.07 2.41 -13.31
C GLN A 7 8.06 1.94 -11.85
N ASP A 8 8.63 2.73 -10.95
CA ASP A 8 8.16 2.88 -9.59
C ASP A 8 6.72 3.34 -9.78
N THR A 9 5.84 2.36 -10.01
CA THR A 9 4.41 2.56 -10.02
C THR A 9 4.14 3.26 -8.70
N ASP A 10 3.86 4.56 -8.77
CA ASP A 10 3.53 5.40 -7.64
C ASP A 10 2.21 4.87 -7.09
N ILE A 11 2.31 3.80 -6.29
CA ILE A 11 1.18 3.15 -5.63
C ILE A 11 0.61 4.03 -4.52
N ILE A 12 1.29 5.14 -4.20
CA ILE A 12 0.84 6.12 -3.21
C ILE A 12 -0.46 6.77 -3.69
N GLY A 13 -1.51 6.64 -2.90
CA GLY A 13 -2.87 7.08 -3.23
C GLY A 13 -3.73 5.99 -3.86
N CYS A 14 -3.18 4.83 -4.20
CA CYS A 14 -3.96 3.69 -4.64
C CYS A 14 -4.76 3.09 -3.48
N LEU A 15 -5.96 2.59 -3.80
CA LEU A 15 -6.74 1.80 -2.86
C LEU A 15 -6.09 0.43 -2.69
N CYS A 16 -6.12 -0.10 -1.47
CA CYS A 16 -5.58 -1.40 -1.18
C CYS A 16 -6.44 -2.17 -0.17
N THR A 17 -6.20 -3.48 -0.09
CA THR A 17 -6.83 -4.37 0.87
C THR A 17 -5.76 -5.22 1.54
N LEU A 18 -5.71 -5.18 2.87
CA LEU A 18 -4.89 -6.05 3.68
C LEU A 18 -5.39 -7.50 3.57
N LEU A 19 -4.48 -8.43 3.33
CA LEU A 19 -4.77 -9.87 3.40
C LEU A 19 -5.13 -10.29 4.83
N THR A 20 -4.49 -9.67 5.82
CA THR A 20 -4.78 -9.89 7.23
C THR A 20 -5.58 -8.72 7.80
N PRO A 21 -6.83 -8.93 8.29
CA PRO A 21 -7.64 -7.86 8.85
C PRO A 21 -6.99 -7.22 10.08
N TYR A 22 -6.68 -5.93 9.98
CA TYR A 22 -6.26 -5.15 11.12
C TYR A 22 -7.47 -4.76 11.98
N LYS A 23 -7.70 -5.49 13.07
CA LYS A 23 -8.85 -5.27 13.98
C LYS A 23 -10.21 -5.25 13.26
N GLY A 24 -10.35 -6.07 12.22
CA GLY A 24 -11.57 -6.15 11.40
C GLY A 24 -11.63 -5.15 10.24
N HIS A 25 -10.59 -4.34 10.03
CA HIS A 25 -10.45 -3.49 8.85
C HIS A 25 -9.43 -4.08 7.89
N THR A 26 -9.82 -4.24 6.64
CA THR A 26 -8.95 -4.72 5.56
C THR A 26 -8.72 -3.63 4.52
N GLU A 27 -9.70 -2.76 4.28
CA GLU A 27 -9.60 -1.73 3.24
C GLU A 27 -8.83 -0.50 3.73
N GLY A 28 -8.01 0.04 2.84
CA GLY A 28 -7.28 1.27 3.06
C GLY A 28 -6.71 1.87 1.79
N GLU A 29 -5.88 2.89 1.96
CA GLU A 29 -5.19 3.63 0.91
C GLU A 29 -3.70 3.60 1.20
N VAL A 30 -2.89 3.38 0.18
CA VAL A 30 -1.43 3.39 0.34
C VAL A 30 -0.95 4.82 0.54
N MET A 31 -0.26 5.08 1.65
CA MET A 31 0.30 6.38 2.02
C MET A 31 1.82 6.45 1.84
N GLY A 32 2.48 5.31 1.79
CA GLY A 32 3.93 5.22 1.67
C GLY A 32 4.37 3.84 1.19
N ASP A 33 5.38 3.80 0.33
CA ASP A 33 6.07 2.59 -0.12
C ASP A 33 7.53 2.71 0.30
N TYR A 34 7.97 1.79 1.15
CA TYR A 34 9.33 1.69 1.65
C TYR A 34 10.02 0.42 1.11
N GLY A 35 9.57 -0.07 -0.05
CA GLY A 35 10.08 -1.26 -0.72
C GLY A 35 9.36 -2.52 -0.26
N ASN A 36 9.74 -3.04 0.92
CA ASN A 36 9.12 -4.23 1.49
C ASN A 36 7.94 -3.91 2.43
N GLU A 37 7.93 -2.70 2.98
CA GLU A 37 6.90 -2.23 3.90
C GLU A 37 6.08 -1.14 3.21
N ILE A 38 4.77 -1.21 3.39
CA ILE A 38 3.81 -0.27 2.85
C ILE A 38 3.03 0.32 4.01
N VAL A 39 2.91 1.65 4.02
CA VAL A 39 2.03 2.35 4.95
C VAL A 39 0.64 2.41 4.33
N VAL A 40 -0.34 1.87 5.04
CA VAL A 40 -1.74 1.87 4.62
C VAL A 40 -2.57 2.67 5.62
N ARG A 41 -3.30 3.67 5.13
CA ARG A 41 -4.33 4.37 5.89
C ARG A 41 -5.65 3.65 5.73
N LEU A 42 -6.07 2.96 6.79
CA LEU A 42 -7.35 2.27 6.85
C LEU A 42 -8.52 3.25 6.77
N THR A 43 -9.69 2.75 6.39
CA THR A 43 -10.95 3.54 6.34
C THR A 43 -11.38 4.17 7.67
N ASN A 44 -10.86 3.68 8.79
CA ASN A 44 -11.06 4.27 10.11
C ASN A 44 -10.10 5.45 10.42
N GLY A 45 -9.25 5.85 9.46
CA GLY A 45 -8.26 6.90 9.58
C GLY A 45 -6.96 6.49 10.28
N LYS A 46 -6.82 5.22 10.68
CA LYS A 46 -5.60 4.70 11.28
C LYS A 46 -4.59 4.30 10.21
N GLU A 47 -3.35 4.72 10.38
CA GLU A 47 -2.21 4.24 9.60
C GLU A 47 -1.61 3.00 10.23
N VAL A 48 -1.34 1.99 9.40
CA VAL A 48 -0.67 0.74 9.75
C VAL A 48 0.44 0.48 8.75
N VAL A 49 1.47 -0.22 9.19
CA VAL A 49 2.58 -0.66 8.35
C VAL A 49 2.40 -2.15 8.13
N GLU A 50 2.31 -2.55 6.87
CA GLU A 50 2.09 -3.93 6.45
C GLU A 50 3.11 -4.28 5.36
N TYR A 51 3.42 -5.55 5.19
CA TYR A 51 4.36 -5.97 4.16
C TYR A 51 3.73 -5.93 2.77
N ARG A 52 4.54 -5.67 1.73
CA ARG A 52 4.06 -5.60 0.34
C ARG A 52 3.38 -6.88 -0.13
N ASP A 53 3.78 -8.03 0.39
CA ASP A 53 3.15 -9.34 0.10
C ASP A 53 1.84 -9.59 0.89
N GLU A 54 1.58 -8.78 1.91
CA GLU A 54 0.35 -8.82 2.72
C GLU A 54 -0.70 -7.79 2.30
N VAL A 55 -0.42 -6.99 1.25
CA VAL A 55 -1.29 -5.92 0.76
C VAL A 55 -1.63 -6.12 -0.72
N LEU A 56 -2.91 -6.16 -1.05
CA LEU A 56 -3.41 -6.15 -2.42
C LEU A 56 -3.71 -4.72 -2.85
N ILE A 57 -2.98 -4.21 -3.83
CA ILE A 57 -3.11 -2.83 -4.32
C ILE A 57 -3.89 -2.84 -5.64
N TYR A 58 -4.86 -1.94 -5.76
CA TYR A 58 -5.63 -1.72 -6.98
C TYR A 58 -5.19 -0.39 -7.61
N ASP A 59 -4.79 -0.45 -8.88
CA ASP A 59 -4.51 0.71 -9.74
C ASP A 59 -5.79 1.18 -10.45
#